data_AF-A0A073IS08-F1
#
_entry.id   AF-A0A073IS08-F1
#
_cell.length_a   1.000
_cell.length_b   1.000
_cell.length_c   1.000
_cell.angle_alpha   90.00
_cell.angle_beta   90.00
_cell.angle_gamma   90.00
#
_symmetry.space_group_name_H-M   'P 1'
#
loop_
_entity.id
_entity.type
_entity.pdbx_description
1 polymer ?
#
loop_
_entity_poly.entity_id
_entity_poly.type
_entity_poly.pdbx_seq_one_letter_code
_entity_poly.pdbx_strand_id
1 'polypeptide(L)'
;MDLLMTLLLLLLMAFQVTGEEAHERLGMAMFALFLLHQWLNRQWYRALFKGRYGLLRTIWTAVNMLLLGAFLITAASGMAMSRHILFSADVWPGIYWARSAHLAGAYWSFILMSVHLGLHWGMAVGRLPAGRRGASLNILAVLAAGYGLYLFLTMDIPSYLFLTTQFAFLDYDKAAPFVLAENLAMMSFWVLLAHQGYKALAGLVSKRWLSLLHPALTLGAAGGFSALLFMIFGGSSGSSW
;
A
#
# COMPACT_ATOMS: atom_id res chain seq x y z
N MET A 1 5.00 -13.04 -5.56
CA MET A 1 4.54 -12.19 -6.67
C MET A 1 4.87 -10.73 -6.39
N ASP A 2 4.45 -10.20 -5.24
CA ASP A 2 4.62 -8.78 -4.89
C ASP A 2 6.09 -8.33 -4.94
N LEU A 3 7.02 -9.10 -4.36
CA LEU A 3 8.46 -8.79 -4.42
C LEU A 3 8.97 -8.68 -5.86
N LEU A 4 8.57 -9.60 -6.74
CA LEU A 4 9.01 -9.60 -8.13
C LEU A 4 8.43 -8.39 -8.89
N MET A 5 7.16 -8.06 -8.65
CA MET A 5 6.53 -6.86 -9.20
C MET A 5 7.21 -5.59 -8.68
N THR A 6 7.58 -5.52 -7.40
CA THR A 6 8.33 -4.40 -6.83
C THR A 6 9.70 -4.23 -7.50
N LEU A 7 10.43 -5.33 -7.74
CA LEU A 7 11.71 -5.29 -8.45
C LEU A 7 11.54 -4.79 -9.89
N LEU A 8 10.54 -5.28 -10.62
CA LEU A 8 10.24 -4.80 -11.96
C LEU A 8 9.84 -3.32 -11.97
N LEU A 9 9.06 -2.87 -10.98
CA LEU A 9 8.66 -1.47 -10.87
C LEU A 9 9.88 -0.56 -10.69
N LEU A 10 10.85 -0.96 -9.86
CA LEU A 10 12.08 -0.18 -9.66
C LEU A 10 12.89 -0.06 -10.96
N LEU A 11 12.95 -1.13 -11.76
CA LEU A 11 13.59 -1.10 -13.08
C LEU A 11 12.80 -0.24 -14.06
N LEU A 12 11.47 -0.33 -14.07
CA LEU A 12 10.60 0.49 -14.93
C LEU A 12 10.72 1.98 -14.61
N MET A 13 10.82 2.35 -13.32
CA MET A 13 11.05 3.73 -12.92
C MET A 13 12.45 4.25 -13.30
N ALA A 14 13.39 3.38 -13.65
CA ALA A 14 14.72 3.73 -14.14
C ALA A 14 14.74 3.77 -15.68
N PHE A 15 13.84 4.57 -16.28
CA PHE A 15 13.74 4.68 -17.74
C PHE A 15 15.07 5.13 -18.38
N GLN A 16 15.79 6.06 -17.74
CA GLN A 16 17.09 6.53 -18.24
C GLN A 16 18.16 5.43 -18.31
N VAL A 17 17.99 4.35 -17.54
CA VAL A 17 18.90 3.20 -17.51
C VAL A 17 18.44 2.10 -18.45
N THR A 18 17.13 1.81 -18.43
CA THR A 18 16.55 0.68 -19.18
C THR A 18 16.44 0.98 -20.67
N GLY A 19 16.22 2.23 -21.05
CA GLY A 19 15.97 2.61 -22.43
C GLY A 19 14.63 2.09 -22.95
N GLU A 20 14.26 2.52 -24.15
CA GLU A 20 12.92 2.30 -24.72
C GLU A 20 12.56 0.81 -24.87
N GLU A 21 13.39 0.04 -25.57
CA GLU A 21 13.12 -1.37 -25.87
C GLU A 21 13.03 -2.25 -24.62
N ALA A 22 13.97 -2.10 -23.68
CA ALA A 22 13.94 -2.88 -22.45
C ALA A 22 12.82 -2.44 -21.51
N HIS A 23 12.48 -1.14 -21.45
CA HIS A 23 11.34 -0.66 -20.69
C HIS A 23 10.02 -1.26 -21.21
N GLU A 24 9.81 -1.33 -22.53
CA GLU A 24 8.62 -1.99 -23.10
C GLU A 24 8.55 -3.48 -22.72
N ARG A 25 9.66 -4.22 -22.83
CA ARG A 25 9.70 -5.65 -22.47
C ARG A 25 9.43 -5.89 -21.00
N LEU A 26 10.04 -5.09 -20.13
CA LEU A 26 9.80 -5.14 -18.69
C LEU A 26 8.35 -4.76 -18.36
N GLY A 27 7.77 -3.80 -19.09
CA GLY A 27 6.38 -3.39 -18.93
C GLY A 27 5.40 -4.52 -19.26
N MET A 28 5.66 -5.26 -20.34
CA MET A 28 4.87 -6.45 -20.70
C MET A 28 5.02 -7.58 -19.67
N ALA A 29 6.24 -7.82 -19.18
CA ALA A 29 6.48 -8.79 -18.12
C ALA A 29 5.74 -8.41 -16.82
N MET A 30 5.77 -7.13 -16.46
CA MET A 30 5.04 -6.57 -15.32
C MET A 30 3.53 -6.73 -15.50
N PHE A 31 2.99 -6.46 -16.69
CA PHE A 31 1.57 -6.63 -16.99
C PHE A 31 1.13 -8.11 -16.87
N ALA A 32 1.92 -9.05 -17.39
CA ALA A 32 1.64 -10.47 -17.25
C ALA A 32 1.65 -10.93 -15.78
N LEU A 33 2.64 -10.50 -14.99
CA LEU A 33 2.71 -10.80 -13.55
C LEU A 33 1.54 -10.17 -12.79
N PHE A 34 1.14 -8.97 -13.16
CA PHE A 34 -0.04 -8.32 -12.60
C PHE A 34 -1.30 -9.14 -12.86
N LEU A 35 -1.56 -9.57 -14.09
CA LEU A 35 -2.72 -10.41 -14.41
C LEU A 35 -2.71 -11.72 -13.61
N LEU A 36 -1.55 -12.37 -13.50
CA LEU A 36 -1.38 -13.57 -12.68
C LEU A 36 -1.65 -13.26 -11.21
N HIS A 37 -1.14 -12.15 -10.68
CA HIS A 37 -1.40 -11.72 -9.31
C HIS A 37 -2.90 -11.50 -9.08
N GLN A 38 -3.63 -10.86 -9.99
CA GLN A 38 -5.09 -10.67 -9.87
C GLN A 38 -5.85 -12.00 -9.93
N TRP A 39 -5.43 -12.91 -10.81
CA TRP A 39 -6.02 -14.24 -10.90
C TRP A 39 -5.86 -15.04 -9.60
N LEU A 40 -4.64 -15.06 -9.05
CA LEU A 40 -4.34 -15.73 -7.79
C LEU A 40 -5.13 -15.11 -6.62
N ASN A 41 -5.37 -13.80 -6.67
CA ASN A 41 -6.11 -13.05 -5.66
C ASN A 41 -7.63 -12.94 -5.93
N ARG A 42 -8.21 -13.76 -6.83
CA ARG A 42 -9.67 -13.75 -7.13
C ARG A 42 -10.57 -13.90 -5.91
N GLN A 43 -10.11 -14.57 -4.86
CA GLN A 43 -10.87 -14.74 -3.62
C GLN A 43 -11.06 -13.42 -2.87
N TRP A 44 -10.09 -12.49 -2.95
CA TRP A 44 -10.19 -11.17 -2.35
C TRP A 44 -11.34 -10.38 -2.96
N TYR A 45 -11.49 -10.41 -4.29
CA TYR A 45 -12.62 -9.77 -4.98
C TYR A 45 -13.97 -10.33 -4.54
N ARG A 46 -14.08 -11.65 -4.35
CA ARG A 46 -15.30 -12.27 -3.81
C ARG A 46 -15.59 -11.85 -2.37
N ALA A 47 -14.54 -11.58 -1.59
CA ALA A 47 -14.68 -11.13 -0.21
C ALA A 47 -15.14 -9.68 -0.11
N LEU A 48 -14.92 -8.83 -1.11
CA LEU A 48 -15.38 -7.43 -1.11
C LEU A 48 -16.89 -7.33 -0.84
N PHE A 49 -17.69 -8.20 -1.45
CA PHE A 49 -19.15 -8.20 -1.26
C PHE A 49 -19.61 -8.88 0.03
N LYS A 50 -18.69 -9.26 0.93
CA LYS A 50 -18.99 -10.04 2.15
C LYS A 50 -18.50 -9.35 3.42
N GLY A 51 -19.35 -9.34 4.44
CA GLY A 51 -19.03 -8.91 5.81
C GLY A 51 -19.03 -7.38 6.00
N ARG A 52 -18.83 -6.94 7.25
CA ARG A 52 -18.78 -5.50 7.61
C ARG A 52 -17.39 -4.92 7.27
N TYR A 53 -17.38 -3.66 6.83
CA TYR A 53 -16.16 -2.91 6.54
C TYR A 53 -15.69 -2.16 7.79
N GLY A 54 -14.62 -2.65 8.43
CA GLY A 54 -13.89 -1.88 9.44
C GLY A 54 -12.91 -0.89 8.81
N LEU A 55 -12.48 0.13 9.56
CA LEU A 55 -11.59 1.20 9.08
C LEU A 55 -10.34 0.68 8.34
N LEU A 56 -9.61 -0.28 8.94
CA LEU A 56 -8.41 -0.87 8.34
C LEU A 56 -8.72 -1.60 7.02
N ARG A 57 -9.85 -2.31 6.96
CA ARG A 57 -10.29 -3.00 5.76
C ARG A 57 -10.68 -2.02 4.66
N THR A 58 -11.31 -0.89 5.01
CA THR A 58 -11.64 0.18 4.07
C THR A 58 -10.38 0.81 3.48
N ILE A 59 -9.40 1.19 4.31
CA ILE A 59 -8.13 1.77 3.84
C ILE A 59 -7.41 0.81 2.90
N TRP A 60 -7.30 -0.46 3.29
CA TRP A 60 -6.63 -1.47 2.46
C TRP A 60 -7.34 -1.66 1.11
N THR A 61 -8.67 -1.73 1.13
CA THR A 61 -9.47 -1.85 -0.10
C THR A 61 -9.27 -0.63 -1.00
N ALA A 62 -9.27 0.57 -0.41
CA ALA A 62 -9.06 1.81 -1.16
C ALA A 62 -7.69 1.85 -1.83
N VAL A 63 -6.60 1.53 -1.10
CA VAL A 63 -5.24 1.48 -1.66
C VAL A 63 -5.15 0.48 -2.80
N ASN A 64 -5.72 -0.73 -2.63
CA ASN A 64 -5.68 -1.74 -3.69
C ASN A 64 -6.47 -1.31 -4.94
N MET A 65 -7.62 -0.66 -4.76
CA MET A 65 -8.43 -0.17 -5.89
C MET A 65 -7.78 1.01 -6.61
N LEU A 66 -7.18 1.93 -5.85
CA LEU A 66 -6.41 3.04 -6.43
C LEU A 66 -5.18 2.52 -7.17
N LEU A 67 -4.46 1.55 -6.60
CA LEU A 67 -3.30 0.92 -7.23
C LEU A 67 -3.71 0.21 -8.53
N LEU A 68 -4.82 -0.53 -8.50
CA LEU A 68 -5.41 -1.15 -9.69
C LEU A 68 -5.70 -0.10 -10.77
N GLY A 69 -6.37 1.00 -10.42
CA GLY A 69 -6.67 2.08 -11.36
C GLY A 69 -5.41 2.74 -11.94
N ALA A 70 -4.46 3.12 -11.09
CA ALA A 70 -3.20 3.73 -11.51
C ALA A 70 -2.39 2.81 -12.43
N PHE A 71 -2.32 1.52 -12.09
CA PHE A 71 -1.61 0.54 -12.89
C PHE A 71 -2.28 0.34 -14.26
N LEU A 72 -3.61 0.24 -14.31
CA LEU A 72 -4.35 0.12 -15.58
C LEU A 72 -4.18 1.35 -16.48
N ILE A 73 -4.21 2.56 -15.91
CA ILE A 73 -3.92 3.80 -16.63
C ILE A 73 -2.50 3.76 -17.21
N THR A 74 -1.52 3.34 -16.41
CA THR A 74 -0.11 3.24 -16.81
C THR A 74 0.08 2.20 -17.92
N ALA A 75 -0.50 1.02 -17.78
CA ALA A 75 -0.42 -0.04 -18.77
C ALA A 75 -1.11 0.35 -20.08
N ALA A 76 -2.34 0.89 -20.02
CA ALA A 76 -3.08 1.30 -21.21
C ALA A 76 -2.36 2.42 -21.99
N SER A 77 -1.88 3.44 -21.27
CA SER A 77 -1.10 4.52 -21.89
C SER A 77 0.26 4.04 -22.43
N GLY A 78 0.93 3.12 -21.74
CA GLY A 78 2.19 2.52 -22.21
C GLY A 78 2.01 1.69 -23.47
N MET A 79 0.95 0.88 -23.53
CA MET A 79 0.59 0.11 -24.74
C MET A 79 0.27 1.04 -25.92
N ALA A 80 -0.43 2.15 -25.68
CA ALA A 80 -0.74 3.14 -26.71
C ALA A 80 0.51 3.88 -27.24
N MET A 81 1.61 3.87 -26.50
CA MET A 81 2.89 4.48 -26.90
C MET A 81 3.92 3.46 -27.41
N SER A 82 3.64 2.15 -27.32
CA SER A 82 4.61 1.11 -27.70
C SER A 82 4.94 1.18 -29.18
N ARG A 83 6.25 1.08 -29.46
CA ARG A 83 6.80 1.11 -30.82
C ARG A 83 7.43 -0.21 -31.23
N HIS A 84 7.88 -1.01 -30.27
CA HIS A 84 8.66 -2.22 -30.55
C HIS A 84 7.86 -3.51 -30.41
N ILE A 85 7.01 -3.63 -29.37
CA ILE A 85 6.30 -4.89 -29.08
C ILE A 85 4.90 -4.91 -29.68
N LEU A 86 4.15 -3.84 -29.45
CA LEU A 86 2.83 -3.67 -30.02
C LEU A 86 3.04 -2.69 -31.15
N PHE A 87 3.08 -3.18 -32.40
CA PHE A 87 3.09 -2.33 -33.59
C PHE A 87 1.78 -1.53 -33.59
N SER A 88 1.73 -0.43 -32.83
CA SER A 88 0.60 0.49 -32.84
C SER A 88 0.75 1.29 -34.11
N ALA A 89 0.04 0.83 -35.14
CA ALA A 89 -0.36 1.67 -36.25
C ALA A 89 -0.78 3.05 -35.71
N ASP A 90 -0.52 4.12 -36.46
CA ASP A 90 -0.79 5.55 -36.18
C ASP A 90 -2.27 5.91 -35.88
N VAL A 91 -3.00 5.05 -35.18
CA VAL A 91 -4.46 4.96 -35.08
C VAL A 91 -4.99 5.78 -33.90
N TRP A 92 -4.13 6.25 -32.99
CA TRP A 92 -4.57 6.97 -31.81
C TRP A 92 -4.12 8.44 -31.85
N PRO A 93 -5.03 9.40 -32.14
CA PRO A 93 -4.75 10.84 -32.10
C PRO A 93 -4.50 11.38 -30.67
N GLY A 94 -4.12 10.52 -29.72
CA GLY A 94 -4.00 10.78 -28.29
C GLY A 94 -2.61 10.54 -27.68
N ILE A 95 -1.54 10.41 -28.48
CA ILE A 95 -0.17 10.16 -27.97
C ILE A 95 0.24 11.19 -26.89
N TYR A 96 -0.16 12.45 -27.05
CA TYR A 96 0.11 13.50 -26.06
C TYR A 96 -0.51 13.18 -24.69
N TRP A 97 -1.80 12.84 -24.68
CA TRP A 97 -2.52 12.45 -23.46
C TRP A 97 -2.00 11.14 -22.87
N ALA A 98 -1.60 10.19 -23.73
CA ALA A 98 -1.00 8.94 -23.29
C ALA A 98 0.30 9.19 -22.53
N ARG A 99 1.18 10.08 -23.00
CA ARG A 99 2.43 10.41 -22.30
C ARG A 99 2.18 10.99 -20.91
N SER A 100 1.29 11.97 -20.79
CA SER A 100 0.96 12.57 -19.49
C SER A 100 0.28 11.55 -18.56
N ALA A 101 -0.68 10.77 -19.07
CA ALA A 101 -1.35 9.72 -18.30
C ALA A 101 -0.37 8.64 -17.83
N HIS A 102 0.60 8.27 -18.66
CA HIS A 102 1.64 7.31 -18.32
C HIS A 102 2.57 7.86 -17.24
N LEU A 103 2.98 9.13 -17.35
CA LEU A 103 3.84 9.79 -16.37
C LEU A 103 3.17 9.83 -14.98
N ALA A 104 1.97 10.41 -14.89
CA ALA A 104 1.25 10.47 -13.62
C ALA A 104 0.90 9.07 -13.11
N GLY A 105 0.43 8.19 -14.00
CA GLY A 105 0.08 6.81 -13.67
C GLY A 105 1.28 6.04 -13.09
N ALA A 106 2.46 6.18 -13.68
CA ALA A 106 3.67 5.50 -13.23
C ALA A 106 4.07 5.93 -11.82
N TYR A 107 4.10 7.24 -11.55
CA TYR A 107 4.43 7.75 -10.22
C TYR A 107 3.34 7.44 -9.19
N TRP A 108 2.05 7.49 -9.55
CA TRP A 108 0.97 7.03 -8.65
C TRP A 108 1.07 5.54 -8.36
N SER A 109 1.33 4.72 -9.37
CA SER A 109 1.56 3.27 -9.21
C SER A 109 2.76 3.02 -8.31
N PHE A 110 3.84 3.79 -8.45
CA PHE A 110 5.03 3.70 -7.61
C PHE A 110 4.73 3.96 -6.13
N ILE A 111 4.05 5.07 -5.83
CA ILE A 111 3.67 5.42 -4.45
C ILE A 111 2.70 4.40 -3.88
N LEU A 112 1.65 4.04 -4.61
CA LEU A 112 0.61 3.14 -4.14
C LEU A 112 1.13 1.71 -3.95
N MET A 113 2.06 1.24 -4.80
CA MET A 113 2.74 -0.04 -4.60
C MET A 113 3.59 -0.03 -3.33
N SER A 114 4.31 1.07 -3.09
CA SER A 114 5.12 1.24 -1.87
C SER A 114 4.24 1.23 -0.61
N VAL A 115 3.11 1.94 -0.64
CA VAL A 115 2.12 1.93 0.46
C VAL A 115 1.52 0.53 0.63
N HIS A 116 1.11 -0.11 -0.46
CA HIS A 116 0.58 -1.48 -0.45
C HIS A 116 1.56 -2.46 0.22
N LEU A 117 2.84 -2.40 -0.15
CA LEU A 117 3.90 -3.22 0.46
C LEU A 117 4.05 -2.95 1.97
N GLY A 118 4.03 -1.68 2.39
CA GLY A 118 4.09 -1.30 3.81
C GLY A 118 2.91 -1.81 4.64
N LEU A 119 1.70 -1.75 4.07
CA LEU A 119 0.49 -2.33 4.68
C LEU A 119 0.59 -3.86 4.79
N HIS A 120 1.03 -4.53 3.73
CA HIS A 120 1.26 -5.99 3.72
C HIS A 120 2.28 -6.41 4.78
N TRP A 121 3.38 -5.67 4.91
CA TRP A 121 4.40 -5.91 5.93
C TRP A 121 3.85 -5.75 7.36
N GLY A 122 3.01 -4.74 7.59
CA GLY A 122 2.30 -4.54 8.87
C GLY A 122 1.48 -5.76 9.31
N MET A 123 0.82 -6.41 8.36
CA MET A 123 0.00 -7.60 8.61
C MET A 123 0.80 -8.89 8.78
N ALA A 124 1.90 -9.06 8.04
CA ALA A 124 2.75 -10.24 8.12
C ALA A 124 3.55 -10.27 9.42
N VAL A 125 4.12 -9.12 9.81
CA VAL A 125 4.92 -8.97 11.03
C VAL A 125 4.10 -9.09 12.30
N GLY A 126 2.84 -8.62 12.31
CA GLY A 126 1.96 -8.75 13.47
C GLY A 126 1.64 -10.20 13.86
N ARG A 127 2.04 -11.18 13.05
CA ARG A 127 1.84 -12.63 13.27
C ARG A 127 3.12 -13.39 13.66
N LEU A 128 4.28 -12.74 13.68
CA LEU A 128 5.55 -13.36 14.05
C LEU A 128 5.93 -12.99 15.50
N PRO A 129 6.50 -13.93 16.29
CA PRO A 129 7.01 -13.62 17.62
C PRO A 129 8.10 -12.55 17.54
N ALA A 130 8.09 -11.62 18.50
CA ALA A 130 8.99 -10.47 18.53
C ALA A 130 10.46 -10.90 18.78
N GLY A 131 11.14 -11.35 17.72
CA GLY A 131 12.54 -11.78 17.75
C GLY A 131 13.47 -10.72 17.15
N ARG A 132 14.28 -10.10 18.03
CA ARG A 132 15.50 -9.29 17.77
C ARG A 132 15.52 -8.48 16.46
N ARG A 133 14.78 -7.36 16.44
CA ARG A 133 15.12 -6.23 15.58
C ARG A 133 16.16 -5.38 16.29
N GLY A 134 17.41 -5.44 15.86
CA GLY A 134 18.46 -4.56 16.38
C GLY A 134 18.11 -3.10 16.13
N ALA A 135 18.34 -2.22 17.12
CA ALA A 135 18.09 -0.79 17.00
C ALA A 135 18.78 -0.16 15.77
N SER A 136 19.92 -0.70 15.36
CA SER A 136 20.69 -0.28 14.18
C SER A 136 19.92 -0.42 12.87
N LEU A 137 19.15 -1.50 12.67
CA LEU A 137 18.35 -1.70 11.45
C LEU A 137 17.20 -0.71 11.34
N ASN A 138 16.64 -0.28 12.48
CA ASN A 138 15.59 0.74 12.50
C ASN A 138 16.15 2.14 12.18
N ILE A 139 17.34 2.47 12.69
CA ILE A 139 17.99 3.77 12.40
C ILE A 139 18.30 3.86 10.91
N LEU A 140 18.90 2.84 10.32
CA LEU A 140 19.21 2.83 8.89
C LEU A 140 17.95 2.99 8.02
N ALA A 141 16.86 2.29 8.38
CA ALA A 141 15.60 2.40 7.66
C ALA A 141 15.00 3.81 7.76
N VAL A 142 15.06 4.44 8.93
CA VAL A 142 14.59 5.83 9.13
C VAL A 142 15.45 6.82 8.33
N LEU A 143 16.78 6.66 8.33
CA LEU A 143 17.68 7.50 7.53
C LEU A 143 17.39 7.34 6.03
N ALA A 144 17.23 6.10 5.55
CA ALA A 144 16.90 5.82 4.16
C ALA A 144 15.54 6.43 3.76
N ALA A 145 14.53 6.36 4.61
CA ALA A 145 13.24 7.01 4.38
C ALA A 145 13.32 8.54 4.43
N GLY A 146 14.11 9.11 5.35
CA GLY A 146 14.34 10.55 5.41
C GLY A 146 15.01 11.06 4.14
N TYR A 147 16.04 10.34 3.66
CA TYR A 147 16.68 10.63 2.39
C TYR A 147 15.73 10.43 1.20
N GLY A 148 14.89 9.40 1.22
CA GLY A 148 13.85 9.17 0.23
C GLY A 148 12.84 10.32 0.14
N LEU A 149 12.39 10.86 1.28
CA LEU A 149 11.52 12.04 1.30
C LEU A 149 12.22 13.28 0.76
N TYR A 150 13.48 13.51 1.14
CA TYR A 150 14.28 14.60 0.61
C TYR A 150 14.36 14.52 -0.92
N LEU A 151 14.74 13.36 -1.46
CA LEU A 151 14.79 13.09 -2.90
C LEU A 151 13.44 13.32 -3.59
N PHE A 152 12.37 12.81 -3.01
CA PHE A 152 11.01 12.96 -3.55
C PHE A 152 10.58 14.43 -3.70
N LEU A 153 10.98 15.28 -2.75
CA LEU A 153 10.67 16.71 -2.78
C LEU A 153 11.65 17.49 -3.69
N THR A 154 12.94 17.18 -3.66
CA THR A 154 13.96 17.87 -4.47
C THR A 154 13.83 17.55 -5.95
N MET A 155 13.41 16.34 -6.31
CA MET A 155 13.10 15.97 -7.71
C MET A 155 11.70 16.42 -8.16
N ASP A 156 10.97 17.14 -7.30
CA ASP A 156 9.65 17.69 -7.58
C ASP A 156 8.66 16.63 -8.11
N ILE A 157 8.72 15.41 -7.57
CA ILE A 157 7.81 14.32 -7.95
C ILE A 157 6.32 14.70 -7.80
N PRO A 158 5.89 15.53 -6.83
CA PRO A 158 4.53 16.04 -6.77
C PRO A 158 4.05 16.71 -8.06
N SER A 159 4.91 17.42 -8.79
CA SER A 159 4.48 18.07 -10.03
C SER A 159 4.14 17.07 -11.14
N TYR A 160 4.81 15.92 -11.15
CA TYR A 160 4.50 14.82 -12.07
C TYR A 160 3.20 14.09 -11.69
N LEU A 161 2.91 13.94 -10.39
CA LEU A 161 1.68 13.29 -9.91
C LEU A 161 0.41 14.06 -10.30
N PHE A 162 0.48 15.39 -10.24
CA PHE A 162 -0.64 16.29 -10.53
C PHE A 162 -0.57 16.92 -11.93
N LEU A 163 0.38 16.48 -12.76
CA LEU A 163 0.56 16.94 -14.14
C LEU A 163 0.75 18.46 -14.26
N THR A 164 1.25 19.12 -13.22
CA THR A 164 1.71 20.51 -13.33
C THR A 164 2.98 20.58 -14.16
N THR A 165 3.78 19.50 -14.15
CA THR A 165 4.86 19.25 -15.11
C THR A 165 4.55 17.97 -15.91
N GLN A 166 4.54 18.07 -17.24
CA GLN A 166 4.10 16.98 -18.13
C GLN A 166 5.25 16.18 -18.75
N PHE A 167 6.49 16.52 -18.39
CA PHE A 167 7.71 15.86 -18.87
C PHE A 167 8.63 15.58 -17.69
N ALA A 168 9.14 14.35 -17.60
CA ALA A 168 10.15 13.98 -16.63
C ALA A 168 11.52 14.44 -17.11
N PHE A 169 12.24 15.21 -16.29
CA PHE A 169 13.62 15.58 -16.53
C PHE A 169 14.54 14.49 -15.96
N LEU A 170 14.96 13.56 -16.81
CA LEU A 170 15.83 12.45 -16.43
C LEU A 170 17.29 12.76 -16.77
N ASP A 171 18.19 12.43 -15.84
CA ASP A 171 19.63 12.51 -16.01
C ASP A 171 20.15 11.18 -16.59
N TYR A 172 20.50 11.20 -17.88
CA TYR A 172 20.98 10.02 -18.62
C TYR A 172 22.48 9.72 -18.36
N ASP A 173 23.23 10.66 -17.79
CA ASP A 173 24.63 10.47 -17.44
C ASP A 173 24.80 9.81 -16.05
N LYS A 174 23.71 9.79 -15.26
CA LYS A 174 23.70 9.18 -13.93
C LYS A 174 23.86 7.66 -14.01
N ALA A 175 24.84 7.12 -13.30
CA ALA A 175 25.09 5.68 -13.28
C ALA A 175 23.91 4.89 -12.68
N ALA A 176 23.63 3.73 -13.28
CA ALA A 176 22.48 2.89 -12.96
C ALA A 176 22.26 2.57 -11.47
N PRO A 177 23.30 2.21 -10.68
CA PRO A 177 23.10 1.91 -9.27
C PRO A 177 22.57 3.09 -8.46
N PHE A 178 22.94 4.33 -8.82
CA PHE A 178 22.46 5.52 -8.13
C PHE A 178 20.98 5.79 -8.43
N VAL A 179 20.56 5.66 -9.69
CA VAL A 179 19.14 5.79 -10.07
C VAL A 179 18.28 4.78 -9.29
N LEU A 180 18.73 3.52 -9.24
CA LEU A 180 18.01 2.47 -8.50
C LEU A 180 18.03 2.72 -6.98
N ALA A 181 19.13 3.22 -6.42
CA ALA A 181 19.23 3.55 -5.00
C ALA A 181 18.30 4.73 -4.63
N GLU A 182 18.22 5.76 -5.47
CA GLU A 182 17.31 6.90 -5.30
C GLU A 182 15.84 6.44 -5.33
N ASN A 183 15.47 5.62 -6.32
CA ASN A 183 14.14 5.02 -6.41
C ASN A 183 13.84 4.14 -5.19
N LEU A 184 14.79 3.31 -4.75
CA LEU A 184 14.61 2.46 -3.57
C LEU A 184 14.47 3.29 -2.28
N ALA A 185 15.22 4.39 -2.14
CA ALA A 185 15.11 5.29 -1.00
C ALA A 185 13.72 5.96 -0.96
N MET A 186 13.24 6.49 -2.09
CA MET A 186 11.89 7.06 -2.20
C MET A 186 10.80 6.03 -1.88
N MET A 187 10.93 4.80 -2.40
CA MET A 187 10.01 3.70 -2.08
C MET A 187 10.02 3.38 -0.58
N SER A 188 11.20 3.33 0.03
CA SER A 188 11.38 3.03 1.46
C SER A 188 10.64 4.02 2.36
N PHE A 189 10.59 5.30 1.98
CA PHE A 189 9.81 6.31 2.67
C PHE A 189 8.32 5.94 2.75
N TRP A 190 7.70 5.67 1.60
CA TRP A 190 6.27 5.35 1.52
C TRP A 190 5.94 4.01 2.19
N VAL A 191 6.82 3.01 2.07
CA VAL A 191 6.71 1.72 2.77
C VAL A 191 6.70 1.92 4.29
N LEU A 192 7.66 2.68 4.83
CA LEU A 192 7.75 2.94 6.26
C LEU A 192 6.58 3.78 6.77
N LEU A 193 6.17 4.80 6.02
CA LEU A 193 5.01 5.62 6.35
C LEU A 193 3.75 4.75 6.49
N ALA A 194 3.50 3.89 5.50
CA ALA A 194 2.35 2.99 5.50
C ALA A 194 2.42 1.94 6.62
N HIS A 195 3.60 1.36 6.87
CA HIS A 195 3.80 0.40 7.95
C HIS A 195 3.53 1.01 9.33
N GLN A 196 4.07 2.20 9.59
CA GLN A 196 3.90 2.90 10.85
C GLN A 196 2.47 3.41 11.03
N GLY A 197 1.85 3.92 9.97
CA GLY A 197 0.43 4.30 9.95
C GLY A 197 -0.49 3.11 10.27
N TYR A 198 -0.24 1.94 9.68
CA TYR A 198 -0.97 0.71 10.01
C TYR A 198 -0.84 0.34 11.49
N LYS A 199 0.38 0.35 12.04
CA LYS A 199 0.60 0.03 13.47
C LYS A 199 -0.11 1.00 14.40
N ALA A 200 -0.06 2.29 14.11
CA ALA A 200 -0.76 3.32 14.88
C ALA A 200 -2.28 3.10 14.85
N LEU A 201 -2.86 2.89 13.66
CA LEU A 201 -4.30 2.65 13.49
C LEU A 201 -4.75 1.34 14.15
N ALA A 202 -3.99 0.26 13.99
CA ALA A 202 -4.29 -1.03 14.65
C ALA A 202 -4.23 -0.90 16.18
N GLY A 203 -3.24 -0.17 16.72
CA GLY A 203 -3.12 0.10 18.15
C GLY A 203 -4.24 1.00 18.70
N LEU A 204 -4.72 1.98 17.92
CA LEU A 204 -5.88 2.80 18.29
C LEU A 204 -7.16 1.98 18.31
N VAL A 205 -7.35 1.09 17.31
CA VAL A 205 -8.51 0.19 17.25
C VAL A 205 -8.50 -0.80 18.41
N SER A 206 -7.34 -1.35 18.78
CA SER A 206 -7.25 -2.26 19.93
C SER A 206 -7.49 -1.55 21.27
N LYS A 207 -6.92 -0.36 21.48
CA LYS A 207 -7.16 0.45 22.69
C LYS A 207 -8.63 0.87 22.81
N ARG A 208 -9.27 1.26 21.71
CA ARG A 208 -10.69 1.63 21.68
C ARG A 208 -11.60 0.43 21.95
N TRP A 209 -11.24 -0.77 21.48
CA TRP A 209 -11.93 -2.01 21.85
C TRP A 209 -11.73 -2.37 23.32
N LEU A 210 -10.51 -2.23 23.85
CA LEU A 210 -10.19 -2.45 25.27
C LEU A 210 -10.93 -1.46 26.19
N SER A 211 -11.04 -0.19 25.81
CA SER A 211 -11.79 0.81 26.59
C SER A 211 -13.30 0.61 26.55
N LEU A 212 -13.84 -0.03 25.52
CA LEU A 212 -15.25 -0.41 25.44
C LEU A 212 -15.56 -1.70 26.22
N LEU A 213 -14.57 -2.60 26.34
CA LEU A 213 -14.68 -3.82 27.16
C LEU A 213 -14.45 -3.56 28.66
N HIS A 214 -13.67 -2.53 29.02
CA HIS A 214 -13.40 -2.19 30.42
C HIS A 214 -14.68 -1.95 31.26
N PRO A 215 -15.66 -1.11 30.83
CA PRO A 215 -16.89 -0.92 31.59
C PRO A 215 -17.79 -2.18 31.61
N ALA A 216 -17.76 -3.01 30.56
CA ALA A 216 -18.55 -4.23 30.50
C ALA A 216 -17.98 -5.34 31.42
N LEU A 217 -16.66 -5.44 31.55
CA LEU A 217 -15.98 -6.38 32.43
C LEU A 217 -15.98 -5.92 33.89
N THR A 218 -15.93 -4.61 34.17
CA THR A 218 -16.07 -4.08 35.54
C THR A 218 -17.48 -4.24 36.08
N LEU A 219 -18.52 -4.17 35.22
CA LEU A 219 -19.91 -4.47 35.61
C LEU A 219 -20.14 -5.97 35.90
N GLY A 220 -19.41 -6.87 35.21
CA GLY A 220 -19.42 -8.30 35.51
C GLY A 220 -18.65 -8.68 36.78
N ALA A 221 -17.51 -8.02 37.04
CA ALA A 221 -16.66 -8.29 38.20
C ALA A 221 -17.18 -7.68 39.52
N ALA A 222 -18.02 -6.64 39.46
CA ALA A 222 -18.61 -5.99 40.64
C ALA A 222 -19.89 -6.69 41.18
N GLY A 223 -20.22 -7.90 40.72
CA GLY A 223 -21.31 -8.69 41.31
C GLY A 223 -22.74 -8.23 40.95
N GLY A 224 -22.92 -7.43 39.90
CA GLY A 224 -24.22 -6.92 39.48
C GLY A 224 -25.26 -7.99 39.10
N PHE A 225 -24.81 -9.19 38.71
CA PHE A 225 -25.71 -10.30 38.39
C PHE A 225 -26.28 -11.00 39.64
N SER A 226 -25.55 -10.99 40.76
CA SER A 226 -25.99 -11.60 42.01
C SER A 226 -26.95 -10.69 42.80
N ALA A 227 -26.78 -9.37 42.72
CA ALA A 227 -27.68 -8.40 43.35
C ALA A 227 -29.09 -8.40 42.71
N LEU A 228 -29.18 -8.64 41.40
CA LEU A 228 -30.46 -8.75 40.68
C LEU A 228 -31.21 -10.05 41.02
N LEU A 229 -30.52 -11.16 41.24
CA LEU A 229 -31.15 -12.42 41.69
C LEU A 229 -31.70 -12.31 43.12
N PHE A 230 -31.02 -11.60 44.01
CA PHE A 230 -31.50 -11.36 45.38
C PHE A 230 -32.74 -10.45 45.43
N MET A 231 -32.85 -9.48 44.50
CA MET A 231 -34.04 -8.62 44.37
C MET A 231 -35.24 -9.34 43.74
N ILE A 232 -35.02 -10.36 42.90
CA ILE A 232 -36.10 -11.12 42.24
C ILE A 232 -36.60 -12.28 43.11
N PHE A 233 -35.73 -12.90 43.92
CA PHE A 233 -36.08 -14.09 44.72
C PHE A 233 -36.03 -13.89 46.25
N GLY A 234 -35.57 -12.74 46.74
CA GLY A 234 -35.43 -12.46 48.17
C GLY A 234 -36.63 -11.70 48.74
N GLY A 235 -37.73 -12.38 49.02
CA GLY A 235 -38.87 -11.74 49.68
C GLY A 235 -40.07 -12.63 49.98
N SER A 236 -39.94 -13.59 50.90
CA SER A 236 -41.04 -13.87 51.84
C SER A 236 -40.52 -14.52 53.12
N SER A 237 -40.56 -13.75 54.19
CA SER A 237 -40.48 -14.19 55.58
C SER A 237 -41.74 -14.93 56.02
N GLY A 238 -41.56 -16.09 56.67
CA GLY A 238 -42.35 -16.52 57.84
C GLY A 238 -43.54 -17.48 57.62
N SER A 239 -43.47 -18.71 58.16
CA SER A 239 -44.15 -19.07 59.43
C SER A 239 -44.18 -20.59 59.72
N SER A 240 -43.70 -20.92 60.93
CA SER A 240 -44.12 -21.96 61.88
C SER A 240 -44.22 -23.46 61.52
N TRP A 241 -43.56 -24.22 62.40
CA TRP A 241 -43.56 -25.67 62.69
C TRP A 241 -42.57 -26.53 61.91
#